data_AF-A0A1H8QE84-F1
#
_entry.id   AF-A0A1H8QE84-F1
#
_cell.length_a   1.000
_cell.length_b   1.000
_cell.length_c   1.000
_cell.angle_alpha   90.00
_cell.angle_beta   90.00
_cell.angle_gamma   90.00
#
_symmetry.space_group_name_H-M   'P 1'
#
loop_
_entity.id
_entity.type
_entity.pdbx_description
1 polymer ?
#
loop_
_entity_poly.entity_id
_entity_poly.type
_entity_poly.pdbx_seq_one_letter_code
_entity_poly.pdbx_strand_id
1 'polypeptide(L)'
;MTKQSPTYFTYVLRCADDTLYCGYSTDVDARVATHNAGQGAKYTKCRRPVELVTYARFASKHAAMSAEWHFKQLSRSEKERMLEAVTNEQPFEALLAEAFDIDVRQTDIAHDIESSLQSLHDKKYAQFMAPLMPTITPERIIGVRTPDLKKLAKTLAKRDDVELFLNALPHRTFEESQLHAFVLNGLKDYDALVEALEAFLPYVDNWATCDQMRPATLAKQPERTAALALSWMERGQREAMTYMTRFGIGVLMRWFLDEQYDRAFMEAVVNVEPGEYYIDMMRAWYIAEALVKQPADARDVLERGALDTWTHNKAIQKARESRRVSPEMKNELAALRR
;
A
#
# COMPACT_ATOMS: atom_id res chain seq x y z
N MET A 1 1.32 29.61 9.21
CA MET A 1 0.21 29.22 10.11
C MET A 1 0.40 27.76 10.44
N THR A 2 0.78 27.46 11.68
CA THR A 2 0.97 26.10 12.18
C THR A 2 -0.37 25.38 12.14
N LYS A 3 -0.56 24.45 11.20
CA LYS A 3 -1.72 23.56 11.18
C LYS A 3 -1.69 22.76 12.47
N GLN A 4 -2.57 23.08 13.42
CA GLN A 4 -2.87 22.18 14.54
C GLN A 4 -3.37 20.86 13.95
N SER A 5 -2.85 19.75 14.47
CA SER A 5 -3.31 18.41 14.12
C SER A 5 -4.83 18.31 14.32
N PRO A 6 -5.58 17.63 13.43
CA PRO A 6 -7.03 17.50 13.60
C PRO A 6 -7.34 16.66 14.83
N THR A 7 -8.11 17.22 15.77
CA THR A 7 -8.65 16.52 16.94
C THR A 7 -9.94 15.80 16.54
N TYR A 8 -10.07 14.53 16.94
CA TYR A 8 -11.27 13.74 16.70
C TYR A 8 -12.08 13.61 18.00
N PHE A 9 -13.40 13.55 17.87
CA PHE A 9 -14.31 13.50 19.01
C PHE A 9 -15.32 12.38 18.87
N THR A 10 -15.58 11.68 19.97
CA THR A 10 -16.79 10.88 20.17
C THR A 10 -17.71 11.67 21.07
N TYR A 11 -18.96 11.86 20.67
CA TYR A 11 -19.93 12.64 21.43
C TYR A 11 -21.19 11.82 21.71
N VAL A 12 -21.85 12.17 22.82
CA VAL A 12 -23.11 11.58 23.24
C VAL A 12 -24.15 12.67 23.39
N LEU A 13 -25.30 12.46 22.74
CA LEU A 13 -26.45 13.35 22.80
C LEU A 13 -27.60 12.69 23.54
N ARG A 14 -28.36 13.50 24.28
CA ARG A 14 -29.67 13.14 24.82
C ARG A 14 -30.75 13.69 23.91
N CYS A 15 -31.63 12.83 23.44
CA CYS A 15 -32.77 13.20 22.61
C CYS A 15 -33.97 13.61 23.46
N ALA A 16 -34.97 14.26 22.85
CA ALA A 16 -36.18 14.70 23.55
C ALA A 16 -37.04 13.58 24.15
N ASP A 17 -36.85 12.33 23.70
CA ASP A 17 -37.51 11.12 24.23
C ASP A 17 -36.65 10.40 25.29
N ASP A 18 -35.67 11.09 25.87
CA ASP A 18 -34.67 10.57 26.82
C ASP A 18 -33.78 9.43 26.29
N THR A 19 -33.81 9.15 24.98
CA THR A 19 -32.88 8.19 24.38
C THR A 19 -31.51 8.81 24.13
N LEU A 20 -30.47 7.98 24.19
CA LEU A 20 -29.10 8.40 23.93
C LEU A 20 -28.70 8.11 22.48
N TYR A 21 -28.04 9.07 21.84
CA TYR A 21 -27.40 8.92 20.55
C TYR A 21 -25.89 9.11 20.70
N CYS A 22 -25.09 8.25 20.08
CA CYS A 22 -23.64 8.38 20.05
C CYS A 22 -23.15 8.45 18.60
N GLY A 23 -22.19 9.34 18.35
CA GLY A 23 -21.54 9.49 17.06
C GLY A 23 -20.14 10.09 17.20
N TYR A 24 -19.42 10.17 16.09
CA TYR A 24 -18.13 10.86 16.02
C TYR A 24 -18.19 12.12 15.14
N SER A 25 -17.31 13.09 15.40
CA SER A 25 -17.13 14.31 14.61
C SER A 25 -15.73 14.88 14.80
N THR A 26 -15.30 15.76 13.89
CA THR A 26 -14.12 16.65 14.09
C THR A 26 -14.50 18.01 14.69
N ASP A 27 -15.80 18.30 14.74
CA ASP A 27 -16.39 19.50 15.33
C ASP A 27 -17.75 19.10 15.94
N VAL A 28 -17.82 19.04 17.28
CA VAL A 28 -19.02 18.58 18.00
C VAL A 28 -20.12 19.63 17.95
N ASP A 29 -19.77 20.91 18.13
CA ASP A 29 -20.75 22.00 18.20
C ASP A 29 -21.47 22.19 16.87
N ALA A 30 -20.72 22.23 15.76
CA ALA A 30 -21.30 22.28 14.43
C ALA A 30 -22.19 21.07 14.15
N ARG A 31 -21.81 19.89 14.67
CA ARG A 31 -22.59 18.66 14.49
C ARG A 31 -23.88 18.68 15.28
N VAL A 32 -23.87 19.13 16.53
CA VAL A 32 -25.07 19.30 17.37
C VAL A 32 -26.05 20.28 16.72
N ALA A 33 -25.56 21.42 16.23
CA ALA A 33 -26.37 22.38 15.49
C ALA A 33 -27.04 21.75 14.26
N THR A 34 -26.30 20.94 13.50
CA THR A 34 -26.82 20.20 12.34
C THR A 34 -27.93 19.21 12.73
N HIS A 35 -27.77 18.51 13.85
CA HIS A 35 -28.82 17.61 14.37
C HIS A 35 -30.09 18.38 14.72
N ASN A 36 -29.99 19.49 15.45
CA ASN A 36 -31.15 20.31 15.83
C ASN A 36 -31.83 20.99 14.64
N ALA A 37 -31.08 21.35 13.60
CA ALA A 37 -31.62 21.83 12.32
C ALA A 37 -32.40 20.76 11.52
N GLY A 38 -32.39 19.48 11.96
CA GLY A 38 -33.08 18.38 11.29
C GLY A 38 -32.32 17.82 10.08
N GLN A 39 -31.06 18.21 9.91
CA GLN A 39 -30.14 17.73 8.87
C GLN A 39 -29.17 16.65 9.38
N GLY A 40 -29.28 16.27 10.66
CA GLY A 40 -28.47 15.21 11.26
C GLY A 40 -28.94 13.79 10.94
N ALA A 41 -28.42 12.82 11.70
CA ALA A 41 -28.72 11.40 11.50
C ALA A 41 -30.23 11.10 11.55
N LYS A 42 -30.68 10.15 10.71
CA LYS A 42 -32.09 9.70 10.62
C LYS A 42 -32.69 9.41 12.00
N TYR A 43 -31.91 8.81 12.89
CA TYR A 43 -32.32 8.51 14.27
C TYR A 43 -32.76 9.76 15.05
N THR A 44 -31.94 10.81 15.00
CA THR A 44 -32.16 12.06 15.75
C THR A 44 -33.19 12.98 15.09
N LYS A 45 -33.41 12.90 13.77
CA LYS A 45 -34.28 13.81 13.01
C LYS A 45 -35.72 13.90 13.57
N CYS A 46 -36.25 12.79 14.08
CA CYS A 46 -37.59 12.71 14.68
C CYS A 46 -37.60 12.86 16.21
N ARG A 47 -36.44 13.06 16.86
CA ARG A 47 -36.26 13.05 18.33
C ARG A 47 -35.58 14.32 18.84
N ARG A 48 -35.85 15.43 18.17
CA ARG A 48 -35.31 16.76 18.48
C ARG A 48 -36.20 17.46 19.52
N PRO A 49 -35.68 18.42 20.29
CA PRO A 49 -34.27 18.84 20.33
C PRO A 49 -33.36 17.76 20.90
N VAL A 50 -32.08 17.82 20.52
CA VAL A 50 -31.01 17.01 21.10
C VAL A 50 -30.06 17.92 21.87
N GLU A 51 -29.59 17.43 23.01
CA GLU A 51 -28.66 18.12 23.89
C GLU A 51 -27.35 17.35 24.00
N LEU A 52 -26.22 18.06 23.97
CA LEU A 52 -24.91 17.45 24.16
C LEU A 52 -24.73 17.08 25.63
N VAL A 53 -24.56 15.79 25.91
CA VAL A 53 -24.31 15.30 27.27
C VAL A 53 -22.83 15.39 27.60
N THR A 54 -21.99 14.82 26.72
CA THR A 54 -20.53 14.82 26.88
C THR A 54 -19.84 14.52 25.55
N TYR A 55 -18.53 14.71 25.51
CA TYR A 55 -17.66 14.29 24.43
C TYR A 55 -16.30 13.84 24.96
N ALA A 56 -15.64 12.98 24.19
CA ALA A 56 -14.30 12.47 24.46
C ALA A 56 -13.37 12.88 23.32
N ARG A 57 -12.17 13.34 23.66
CA ARG A 57 -11.15 13.77 22.70
C ARG A 57 -10.17 12.65 22.37
N PHE A 58 -9.83 12.52 21.09
CA PHE A 58 -8.89 11.52 20.59
C PHE A 58 -7.90 12.15 19.62
N ALA A 59 -6.65 11.68 19.67
CA ALA A 59 -5.60 12.02 18.71
C ALA A 59 -5.77 11.30 17.35
N SER A 60 -6.62 10.26 17.29
CA SER A 60 -6.87 9.48 16.08
C SER A 60 -8.36 9.31 15.77
N LYS A 61 -8.67 9.26 14.47
CA LYS A 61 -10.03 8.94 13.99
C LYS A 61 -10.42 7.53 14.42
N HIS A 62 -9.49 6.59 14.34
CA HIS A 62 -9.70 5.20 14.71
C HIS A 62 -10.06 5.06 16.19
N ALA A 63 -9.34 5.70 17.11
CA ALA A 63 -9.68 5.65 18.53
C ALA A 63 -11.07 6.26 18.82
N ALA A 64 -11.42 7.37 18.16
CA ALA A 64 -12.77 7.95 18.28
C ALA A 64 -13.85 6.98 17.78
N MET A 65 -13.68 6.38 16.59
CA MET A 65 -14.64 5.42 16.05
C MET A 65 -14.72 4.12 16.87
N SER A 66 -13.59 3.65 17.40
CA SER A 66 -13.53 2.49 18.30
C SER A 66 -14.30 2.79 19.60
N ALA A 67 -14.07 3.96 20.21
CA ALA A 67 -14.81 4.41 21.38
C ALA A 67 -16.31 4.54 21.13
N GLU A 68 -16.70 5.09 19.97
CA GLU A 68 -18.11 5.16 19.55
C GLU A 68 -18.72 3.75 19.44
N TRP A 69 -18.00 2.81 18.82
CA TRP A 69 -18.46 1.44 18.66
C TRP A 69 -18.65 0.73 20.00
N HIS A 70 -17.64 0.77 20.89
CA HIS A 70 -17.71 0.17 22.22
C HIS A 70 -18.83 0.80 23.07
N PHE A 71 -18.92 2.12 23.08
CA PHE A 71 -19.98 2.82 23.81
C PHE A 71 -21.37 2.43 23.27
N LYS A 72 -21.53 2.21 21.96
CA LYS A 72 -22.80 1.76 21.38
C LYS A 72 -23.23 0.37 21.86
N GLN A 73 -22.28 -0.53 22.12
CA GLN A 73 -22.56 -1.90 22.61
C GLN A 73 -23.07 -1.93 24.06
N LEU A 74 -22.78 -0.91 24.87
CA LEU A 74 -23.25 -0.85 26.25
C LEU A 74 -24.79 -0.86 26.35
N SER A 75 -25.31 -1.51 27.39
CA SER A 75 -26.71 -1.40 27.78
C SER A 75 -27.05 0.04 28.20
N ARG A 76 -28.35 0.39 28.24
CA ARG A 76 -28.78 1.73 28.66
C ARG A 76 -28.27 2.08 30.07
N SER A 77 -28.36 1.14 31.01
CA SER A 77 -27.90 1.34 32.39
C SER A 77 -26.38 1.54 32.49
N GLU A 78 -25.59 0.85 31.66
CA GLU A 78 -24.14 1.03 31.64
C GLU A 78 -23.74 2.37 31.03
N LYS A 79 -24.44 2.80 29.98
CA LYS A 79 -24.25 4.14 29.38
C LYS A 79 -24.52 5.24 30.40
N GLU A 80 -25.67 5.18 31.08
CA GLU A 80 -26.04 6.18 32.08
C GLU A 80 -25.03 6.22 33.24
N ARG A 81 -24.62 5.05 33.76
CA ARG A 81 -23.59 4.98 34.82
C ARG A 81 -22.25 5.58 34.40
N MET A 82 -21.79 5.30 33.18
CA MET A 82 -20.54 5.87 32.67
C MET A 82 -20.65 7.39 32.49
N LEU A 83 -21.79 7.89 32.02
CA LEU A 83 -22.04 9.33 31.84
C LEU A 83 -22.13 10.07 33.18
N GLU A 84 -22.70 9.46 34.21
CA GLU A 84 -22.75 10.01 35.57
C GLU A 84 -21.37 10.11 36.23
N ALA A 85 -20.44 9.22 35.85
CA ALA A 85 -19.07 9.23 36.35
C ALA A 85 -18.19 10.33 35.70
N VAL A 86 -18.66 11.00 34.64
CA VAL A 86 -17.90 12.05 33.96
C VAL A 86 -17.77 13.27 34.89
N THR A 87 -16.53 13.61 35.23
CA THR A 87 -16.19 14.79 36.03
C THR A 87 -15.02 15.54 35.40
N ASN A 88 -14.64 16.70 35.94
CA ASN A 88 -13.44 17.41 35.48
C ASN A 88 -12.15 16.62 35.74
N GLU A 89 -12.13 15.78 36.78
CA GLU A 89 -10.99 14.93 37.15
C GLU A 89 -10.99 13.60 36.39
N GLN A 90 -12.16 13.13 35.97
CA GLN A 90 -12.36 11.95 35.12
C GLN A 90 -13.15 12.34 33.86
N PRO A 91 -12.47 12.91 32.85
CA PRO A 91 -13.12 13.25 31.60
C PRO A 91 -13.57 11.99 30.85
N PHE A 92 -14.51 12.14 29.92
CA PHE A 92 -15.13 11.01 29.23
C PHE A 92 -14.10 10.16 28.46
N GLU A 93 -13.08 10.78 27.85
CA GLU A 93 -11.98 10.06 27.23
C GLU A 93 -11.23 9.14 28.21
N ALA A 94 -11.02 9.56 29.46
CA ALA A 94 -10.33 8.73 30.46
C ALA A 94 -11.17 7.52 30.88
N LEU A 95 -12.49 7.70 31.04
CA LEU A 95 -13.41 6.61 31.37
C LEU A 95 -13.51 5.58 30.22
N LEU A 96 -13.54 6.05 28.98
CA LEU A 96 -13.52 5.18 27.81
C LEU A 96 -12.18 4.45 27.66
N ALA A 97 -11.07 5.13 27.95
CA ALA A 97 -9.75 4.52 27.95
C ALA A 97 -9.64 3.40 28.99
N GLU A 98 -10.10 3.66 30.22
CA GLU A 98 -10.06 2.68 31.31
C GLU A 98 -11.00 1.49 31.06
N ALA A 99 -12.23 1.76 30.60
CA ALA A 99 -13.23 0.71 30.43
C ALA A 99 -12.96 -0.23 29.25
N PHE A 100 -12.29 0.26 28.20
CA PHE A 100 -12.14 -0.46 26.93
C PHE A 100 -10.69 -0.57 26.45
N ASP A 101 -9.73 -0.21 27.30
CA ASP A 101 -8.30 -0.20 26.96
C ASP A 101 -7.99 0.63 25.70
N ILE A 102 -8.68 1.76 25.55
CA ILE A 102 -8.54 2.66 24.39
C ILE A 102 -7.43 3.67 24.68
N ASP A 103 -6.33 3.62 23.93
CA ASP A 103 -5.28 4.64 24.05
C ASP A 103 -5.74 5.98 23.41
N VAL A 104 -6.22 6.87 24.27
CA VAL A 104 -6.68 8.23 23.93
C VAL A 104 -5.57 9.13 23.38
N ARG A 105 -4.30 8.79 23.66
CA ARG A 105 -3.11 9.52 23.18
C ARG A 105 -2.52 8.88 21.93
N GLN A 106 -3.01 7.72 21.50
CA GLN A 106 -2.52 7.05 20.29
C GLN A 106 -2.86 7.88 19.07
N THR A 107 -1.81 8.39 18.44
CA THR A 107 -1.84 8.83 17.06
C THR A 107 -2.11 7.61 16.19
N ASP A 108 -3.01 7.77 15.21
CA ASP A 108 -3.33 6.73 14.24
C ASP A 108 -2.01 6.26 13.61
N ILE A 109 -1.82 4.96 13.36
CA ILE A 109 -0.64 4.48 12.62
C ILE A 109 -0.45 5.26 11.31
N ALA A 110 -1.56 5.69 10.67
CA ALA A 110 -1.52 6.56 9.51
C ALA A 110 -0.90 7.94 9.82
N HIS A 111 -1.23 8.54 10.96
CA HIS A 111 -0.65 9.81 11.41
C HIS A 111 0.83 9.68 11.79
N ASP A 112 1.22 8.57 12.42
CA ASP A 112 2.62 8.28 12.76
C ASP A 112 3.47 8.11 11.51
N ILE A 113 2.95 7.39 10.51
CA ILE A 113 3.59 7.22 9.22
C ILE A 113 3.69 8.58 8.51
N GLU A 114 2.60 9.34 8.41
CA GLU A 114 2.61 10.67 7.79
C GLU A 114 3.63 11.58 8.46
N SER A 115 3.62 11.67 9.78
CA SER A 115 4.58 12.49 10.56
C SER A 115 6.02 12.04 10.35
N SER A 116 6.27 10.72 10.35
CA SER A 116 7.60 10.16 10.12
C SER A 116 8.10 10.48 8.72
N LEU A 117 7.27 10.31 7.70
CA LEU A 117 7.61 10.61 6.32
C LEU A 117 7.87 12.11 6.11
N GLN A 118 7.02 12.98 6.67
CA GLN A 118 7.21 14.43 6.61
C GLN A 118 8.49 14.89 7.31
N SER A 119 8.87 14.25 8.42
CA SER A 119 10.14 14.56 9.10
C SER A 119 11.39 14.22 8.26
N LEU A 120 11.25 13.32 7.28
CA LEU A 120 12.31 12.85 6.39
C LEU A 120 12.21 13.45 4.98
N HIS A 121 11.31 14.40 4.75
CA HIS A 121 11.06 15.00 3.45
C HIS A 121 12.32 15.70 2.88
N ASP A 122 12.74 15.27 1.69
CA ASP A 122 13.77 15.91 0.88
C ASP A 122 13.17 16.41 -0.44
N LYS A 123 12.88 17.72 -0.49
CA LYS A 123 12.29 18.38 -1.67
C LYS A 123 13.09 18.17 -2.94
N LYS A 124 14.43 18.20 -2.87
CA LYS A 124 15.28 18.02 -4.06
C LYS A 124 15.19 16.59 -4.55
N TYR A 125 15.10 15.63 -3.64
CA TYR A 125 14.90 14.24 -4.00
C TYR A 125 13.51 13.99 -4.60
N ALA A 126 12.45 14.57 -4.04
CA ALA A 126 11.11 14.50 -4.62
C ALA A 126 11.09 15.03 -6.07
N GLN A 127 11.69 16.19 -6.31
CA GLN A 127 11.81 16.80 -7.64
C GLN A 127 12.61 15.94 -8.63
N PHE A 128 13.63 15.24 -8.15
CA PHE A 128 14.40 14.30 -8.95
C PHE A 128 13.60 13.03 -9.29
N MET A 129 12.82 12.51 -8.34
CA MET A 129 12.04 11.28 -8.50
C MET A 129 10.80 11.45 -9.38
N ALA A 130 10.13 12.60 -9.31
CA ALA A 130 8.90 12.87 -10.06
C ALA A 130 8.98 12.55 -11.56
N PRO A 131 9.96 13.04 -12.35
CA PRO A 131 10.04 12.73 -13.77
C PRO A 131 10.36 11.25 -14.06
N LEU A 132 10.88 10.49 -13.09
CA LEU A 132 11.16 9.06 -13.27
C LEU A 132 9.89 8.20 -13.12
N MET A 133 8.83 8.73 -12.51
CA MET A 133 7.58 8.01 -12.23
C MET A 133 6.38 8.83 -12.75
N PRO A 134 6.22 8.94 -14.08
CA PRO A 134 5.18 9.79 -14.68
C PRO A 134 3.75 9.32 -14.38
N THR A 135 3.56 8.10 -13.88
CA THR A 135 2.26 7.58 -13.42
C THR A 135 1.84 8.16 -12.06
N ILE A 136 2.73 8.84 -11.35
CA ILE A 136 2.48 9.41 -10.02
C ILE A 136 2.49 10.93 -10.12
N THR A 137 1.44 11.57 -9.62
CA THR A 137 1.40 13.03 -9.58
C THR A 137 2.45 13.55 -8.59
N PRO A 138 3.18 14.64 -8.91
CA PRO A 138 4.25 15.15 -8.06
C PRO A 138 3.84 15.42 -6.60
N GLU A 139 2.57 15.73 -6.34
CA GLU A 139 2.01 15.99 -5.00
C GLU A 139 1.95 14.73 -4.12
N ARG A 140 1.95 13.54 -4.74
CA ARG A 140 1.99 12.25 -4.03
C ARG A 140 3.41 11.81 -3.67
N ILE A 141 4.44 12.58 -4.04
CA ILE A 141 5.85 12.24 -3.80
C ILE A 141 6.43 13.14 -2.71
N ILE A 142 6.68 12.56 -1.53
CA ILE A 142 7.26 13.26 -0.38
C ILE A 142 8.77 13.44 -0.58
N GLY A 143 9.45 12.50 -1.23
CA GLY A 143 10.89 12.52 -1.40
C GLY A 143 11.65 11.97 -0.19
N VAL A 144 11.26 10.79 0.30
CA VAL A 144 12.03 10.09 1.36
C VAL A 144 13.00 9.11 0.73
N ARG A 145 14.26 9.13 1.19
CA ARG A 145 15.32 8.26 0.66
C ARG A 145 15.06 6.79 1.02
N THR A 146 15.42 5.89 0.11
CA THR A 146 15.22 4.43 0.30
C THR A 146 15.80 3.85 1.60
N PRO A 147 17.01 4.24 2.07
CA PRO A 147 17.53 3.74 3.34
C PRO A 147 16.62 4.08 4.53
N ASP A 148 16.05 5.28 4.56
CA ASP A 148 15.16 5.72 5.63
C ASP A 148 13.81 5.03 5.56
N LEU A 149 13.24 4.85 4.36
CA LEU A 149 12.03 4.04 4.16
C LEU A 149 12.21 2.61 4.64
N LYS A 150 13.34 1.97 4.34
CA LYS A 150 13.64 0.61 4.84
C LYS A 150 13.78 0.57 6.35
N LYS A 151 14.35 1.60 6.97
CA LYS A 151 14.44 1.71 8.43
C LYS A 151 13.05 1.86 9.04
N LEU A 152 12.22 2.74 8.49
CA LEU A 152 10.86 2.97 8.95
C LEU A 152 9.98 1.71 8.79
N ALA A 153 10.05 1.04 7.64
CA ALA A 153 9.31 -0.22 7.40
C ALA A 153 9.68 -1.33 8.41
N LYS A 154 10.95 -1.43 8.81
CA LYS A 154 11.37 -2.38 9.86
C LYS A 154 10.81 -2.05 11.24
N THR A 155 10.60 -0.77 11.55
CA THR A 155 9.94 -0.35 12.80
C THR A 155 8.45 -0.59 12.71
N LEU A 156 7.83 -0.24 11.57
CA LEU A 156 6.41 -0.40 11.29
C LEU A 156 5.97 -1.86 11.38
N ALA A 157 6.75 -2.79 10.80
CA ALA A 157 6.48 -4.23 10.83
C ALA A 157 6.47 -4.86 12.24
N LYS A 158 6.87 -4.13 13.28
CA LYS A 158 6.85 -4.60 14.68
C LYS A 158 5.69 -4.04 15.48
N ARG A 159 4.86 -3.16 14.90
CA ARG A 159 3.72 -2.58 15.60
C ARG A 159 2.55 -3.54 15.57
N ASP A 160 1.81 -3.60 16.68
CA ASP A 160 0.63 -4.46 16.80
C ASP A 160 -0.54 -3.99 15.91
N ASP A 161 -0.54 -2.71 15.51
CA ASP A 161 -1.54 -2.08 14.66
C ASP A 161 -1.15 -2.02 13.16
N VAL A 162 -0.05 -2.67 12.74
CA VAL A 162 0.48 -2.58 11.36
C VAL A 162 -0.53 -2.97 10.29
N GLU A 163 -1.40 -3.94 10.58
CA GLU A 163 -2.45 -4.40 9.69
C GLU A 163 -3.43 -3.28 9.31
N LEU A 164 -3.67 -2.30 10.19
CA LEU A 164 -4.53 -1.16 9.85
C LEU A 164 -3.94 -0.33 8.71
N PHE A 165 -2.61 -0.17 8.68
CA PHE A 165 -1.92 0.50 7.57
C PHE A 165 -1.94 -0.36 6.30
N LEU A 166 -1.62 -1.66 6.41
CA LEU A 166 -1.53 -2.53 5.22
C LEU A 166 -2.89 -2.67 4.51
N ASN A 167 -3.99 -2.64 5.27
CA ASN A 167 -5.36 -2.72 4.75
C ASN A 167 -5.96 -1.36 4.35
N ALA A 168 -5.29 -0.24 4.62
CA ALA A 168 -5.75 1.10 4.26
C ALA A 168 -5.46 1.47 2.78
N LEU A 169 -5.89 0.60 1.87
CA LEU A 169 -5.66 0.74 0.43
C LEU A 169 -6.79 1.54 -0.25
N PRO A 170 -6.48 2.34 -1.28
CA PRO A 170 -5.15 2.65 -1.80
C PRO A 170 -4.35 3.64 -0.92
N HIS A 171 -3.03 3.52 -0.98
CA HIS A 171 -2.11 4.45 -0.31
C HIS A 171 -2.10 5.85 -0.94
N ARG A 172 -2.00 6.88 -0.10
CA ARG A 172 -2.10 8.29 -0.52
C ARG A 172 -0.82 8.74 -1.22
N THR A 173 0.33 8.32 -0.70
CA THR A 173 1.65 8.75 -1.19
C THR A 173 2.44 7.60 -1.80
N PHE A 174 3.40 7.95 -2.65
CA PHE A 174 4.37 7.00 -3.20
C PHE A 174 5.16 6.33 -2.07
N GLU A 175 5.60 7.09 -1.07
CA GLU A 175 6.36 6.59 0.07
C GLU A 175 5.57 5.60 0.93
N GLU A 176 4.25 5.79 1.12
CA GLU A 176 3.41 4.79 1.79
C GLU A 176 3.39 3.46 1.01
N SER A 177 3.24 3.52 -0.32
CA SER A 177 3.29 2.32 -1.17
C SER A 177 4.66 1.62 -1.08
N GLN A 178 5.75 2.39 -0.99
CA GLN A 178 7.09 1.88 -0.76
C GLN A 178 7.25 1.22 0.61
N LEU A 179 6.70 1.83 1.67
CA LEU A 179 6.70 1.24 3.01
C LEU A 179 5.96 -0.10 3.02
N HIS A 180 4.78 -0.17 2.40
CA HIS A 180 4.02 -1.41 2.26
C HIS A 180 4.87 -2.50 1.59
N ALA A 181 5.46 -2.21 0.41
CA ALA A 181 6.33 -3.15 -0.29
C ALA A 181 7.51 -3.63 0.58
N PHE A 182 8.12 -2.75 1.38
CA PHE A 182 9.21 -3.13 2.29
C PHE A 182 8.75 -3.95 3.50
N VAL A 183 7.54 -3.73 4.02
CA VAL A 183 6.95 -4.60 5.04
C VAL A 183 6.73 -6.00 4.47
N LEU A 184 6.15 -6.12 3.26
CA LEU A 184 5.95 -7.43 2.61
C LEU A 184 7.27 -8.16 2.36
N ASN A 185 8.34 -7.45 2.01
CA ASN A 185 9.67 -8.04 1.87
C ASN A 185 10.19 -8.71 3.16
N GLY A 186 9.70 -8.28 4.31
CA GLY A 186 10.05 -8.81 5.63
C GLY A 186 9.28 -10.07 6.03
N LEU A 187 8.10 -10.31 5.46
CA LEU A 187 7.21 -11.41 5.84
C LEU A 187 7.86 -12.78 5.60
N LYS A 188 7.80 -13.65 6.61
CA LYS A 188 8.48 -14.96 6.61
C LYS A 188 7.55 -16.13 6.37
N ASP A 189 6.29 -15.97 6.75
CA ASP A 189 5.21 -16.88 6.44
C ASP A 189 4.83 -16.74 4.95
N TYR A 190 4.72 -17.86 4.25
CA TYR A 190 4.49 -17.85 2.81
C TYR A 190 3.03 -17.55 2.47
N ASP A 191 2.09 -18.14 3.20
CA ASP A 191 0.67 -18.02 2.88
C ASP A 191 0.16 -16.61 3.23
N ALA A 192 0.57 -16.08 4.39
CA ALA A 192 0.29 -14.68 4.77
C ALA A 192 0.93 -13.68 3.79
N LEU A 193 2.13 -13.97 3.27
CA LEU A 193 2.74 -13.14 2.23
C LEU A 193 1.92 -13.17 0.94
N VAL A 194 1.48 -14.34 0.48
CA VAL A 194 0.68 -14.46 -0.74
C VAL A 194 -0.64 -13.71 -0.59
N GLU A 195 -1.34 -13.86 0.53
CA GLU A 195 -2.57 -13.12 0.84
C GLU A 195 -2.33 -11.60 0.78
N ALA A 196 -1.28 -11.11 1.43
CA ALA A 196 -0.95 -9.69 1.43
C ALA A 196 -0.54 -9.18 0.04
N LEU A 197 0.16 -9.99 -0.78
CA LEU A 197 0.49 -9.65 -2.16
C LEU A 197 -0.76 -9.55 -3.04
N GLU A 198 -1.69 -10.50 -2.92
CA GLU A 198 -2.97 -10.48 -3.64
C GLU A 198 -3.79 -9.23 -3.30
N ALA A 199 -3.81 -8.81 -2.03
CA ALA A 199 -4.49 -7.60 -1.60
C ALA A 199 -3.83 -6.33 -2.14
N PHE A 200 -2.49 -6.29 -2.21
CA PHE A 200 -1.76 -5.06 -2.53
C PHE A 200 -1.51 -4.83 -4.03
N LEU A 201 -1.22 -5.88 -4.80
CA LEU A 201 -0.86 -5.78 -6.22
C LEU A 201 -1.84 -4.96 -7.08
N PRO A 202 -3.18 -5.04 -6.90
CA PRO A 202 -4.14 -4.22 -7.65
C PRO A 202 -3.96 -2.70 -7.48
N TYR A 203 -3.28 -2.27 -6.42
CA TYR A 203 -3.06 -0.85 -6.10
C TYR A 203 -1.66 -0.34 -6.46
N VAL A 204 -0.78 -1.21 -6.97
CA VAL A 204 0.55 -0.79 -7.41
C VAL A 204 0.44 -0.08 -8.76
N ASP A 205 0.85 1.18 -8.80
CA ASP A 205 0.66 2.10 -9.93
C ASP A 205 1.98 2.67 -10.49
N ASN A 206 3.12 2.16 -10.05
CA ASN A 206 4.43 2.61 -10.50
C ASN A 206 5.50 1.50 -10.50
N TRP A 207 6.49 1.66 -11.36
CA TRP A 207 7.56 0.66 -11.54
C TRP A 207 8.47 0.55 -10.31
N ALA A 208 8.66 1.62 -9.54
CA ALA A 208 9.61 1.62 -8.43
C ALA A 208 9.10 0.77 -7.26
N THR A 209 7.81 0.87 -6.91
CA THR A 209 7.15 0.03 -5.91
C THR A 209 7.12 -1.42 -6.36
N CYS A 210 6.66 -1.67 -7.59
CA CYS A 210 6.64 -3.01 -8.19
C CYS A 210 8.03 -3.67 -8.11
N ASP A 211 9.07 -2.96 -8.58
CA ASP A 211 10.40 -3.52 -8.68
C ASP A 211 11.10 -3.64 -7.32
N GLN A 212 10.75 -2.86 -6.30
CA GLN A 212 11.33 -2.96 -4.96
C GLN A 212 10.63 -3.98 -4.06
N MET A 213 9.43 -4.41 -4.42
CA MET A 213 8.75 -5.55 -3.83
C MET A 213 9.44 -6.85 -4.29
N ARG A 214 10.31 -7.39 -3.42
CA ARG A 214 11.18 -8.55 -3.67
C ARG A 214 11.21 -9.49 -2.45
N PRO A 215 10.09 -10.03 -1.98
CA PRO A 215 10.09 -10.89 -0.81
C PRO A 215 10.87 -12.18 -1.11
N ALA A 216 11.98 -12.39 -0.40
CA ALA A 216 12.81 -13.59 -0.53
C ALA A 216 12.05 -14.87 -0.13
N THR A 217 10.96 -14.74 0.63
CA THR A 217 10.09 -15.85 1.04
C THR A 217 9.45 -16.56 -0.15
N LEU A 218 9.24 -15.87 -1.29
CA LEU A 218 8.73 -16.51 -2.52
C LEU A 218 9.64 -17.63 -3.05
N ALA A 219 10.95 -17.54 -2.82
CA ALA A 219 11.89 -18.58 -3.26
C ALA A 219 11.75 -19.91 -2.49
N LYS A 220 11.04 -19.92 -1.35
CA LYS A 220 10.90 -21.10 -0.50
C LYS A 220 9.92 -22.16 -1.04
N GLN A 221 8.96 -21.76 -1.88
CA GLN A 221 7.98 -22.68 -2.49
C GLN A 221 7.92 -22.45 -4.00
N PRO A 222 8.93 -22.91 -4.75
CA PRO A 222 9.10 -22.51 -6.13
C PRO A 222 7.98 -22.92 -7.08
N GLU A 223 7.47 -24.15 -6.97
CA GLU A 223 6.38 -24.62 -7.84
C GLU A 223 5.12 -23.75 -7.67
N ARG A 224 4.73 -23.47 -6.41
CA ARG A 224 3.63 -22.56 -6.10
C ARG A 224 3.91 -21.14 -6.57
N THR A 225 5.13 -20.64 -6.36
CA THR A 225 5.53 -19.29 -6.78
C THR A 225 5.52 -19.14 -8.30
N ALA A 226 5.97 -20.14 -9.06
CA ALA A 226 5.91 -20.14 -10.52
C ALA A 226 4.46 -20.09 -11.01
N ALA A 227 3.60 -20.94 -10.44
CA ALA A 227 2.17 -20.94 -10.76
C ALA A 227 1.51 -19.58 -10.45
N LEU A 228 1.84 -18.96 -9.31
CA LEU A 228 1.38 -17.61 -8.96
C LEU A 228 1.90 -16.55 -9.94
N ALA A 229 3.17 -16.61 -10.32
CA ALA A 229 3.76 -15.64 -11.25
C ALA A 229 3.05 -15.66 -12.61
N LEU A 230 2.79 -16.85 -13.14
CA LEU A 230 2.03 -17.05 -14.38
C LEU A 230 0.58 -16.56 -14.23
N SER A 231 -0.07 -16.86 -13.10
CA SER A 231 -1.42 -16.35 -12.80
C SER A 231 -1.47 -14.82 -12.73
N TRP A 232 -0.50 -14.15 -12.10
CA TRP A 232 -0.42 -12.69 -12.08
C TRP A 232 -0.21 -12.10 -13.47
N MET A 233 0.60 -12.75 -14.32
CA MET A 233 0.78 -12.32 -15.71
C MET A 233 -0.50 -12.42 -16.52
N GLU A 234 -1.23 -13.54 -16.39
CA GLU A 234 -2.50 -13.76 -17.10
C GLU A 234 -3.60 -12.80 -16.60
N ARG A 235 -3.83 -12.75 -15.29
CA ARG A 235 -4.84 -11.86 -14.69
C ARG A 235 -4.54 -10.39 -14.96
N GLY A 236 -3.28 -10.00 -14.84
CA GLY A 236 -2.86 -8.62 -15.08
C GLY A 236 -3.13 -8.16 -16.52
N GLN A 237 -2.95 -9.05 -17.51
CA GLN A 237 -3.33 -8.74 -18.90
C GLN A 237 -4.85 -8.65 -19.05
N ARG A 238 -5.58 -9.63 -18.52
CA ARG A 238 -7.05 -9.68 -18.62
C ARG A 238 -7.75 -8.48 -17.97
N GLU A 239 -7.21 -7.98 -16.86
CA GLU A 239 -7.79 -6.91 -16.04
C GLU A 239 -7.08 -5.56 -16.24
N ALA A 240 -6.19 -5.46 -17.24
CA ALA A 240 -5.39 -4.27 -17.53
C ALA A 240 -4.58 -3.73 -16.33
N MET A 241 -4.10 -4.63 -15.46
CA MET A 241 -3.25 -4.32 -14.31
C MET A 241 -1.76 -4.43 -14.67
N THR A 242 -1.23 -3.38 -15.31
CA THR A 242 0.16 -3.28 -15.77
C THR A 242 1.19 -3.81 -14.77
N TYR A 243 1.12 -3.37 -13.52
CA TYR A 243 2.13 -3.70 -12.52
C TYR A 243 1.96 -5.09 -11.91
N MET A 244 0.78 -5.70 -12.01
CA MET A 244 0.58 -7.12 -11.67
C MET A 244 1.30 -8.01 -12.68
N THR A 245 1.11 -7.75 -14.00
CA THR A 245 1.84 -8.47 -15.04
C THR A 245 3.35 -8.25 -14.91
N ARG A 246 3.79 -7.00 -14.72
CA ARG A 246 5.20 -6.66 -14.49
C ARG A 246 5.78 -7.41 -13.27
N PHE A 247 5.02 -7.50 -12.18
CA PHE A 247 5.46 -8.20 -10.97
C PHE A 247 5.64 -9.69 -11.23
N GLY A 248 4.70 -10.35 -11.92
CA GLY A 248 4.82 -11.75 -12.32
C GLY A 248 6.07 -12.02 -13.17
N ILE A 249 6.33 -11.21 -14.20
CA ILE A 249 7.57 -11.30 -15.00
C ILE A 249 8.80 -11.11 -14.09
N GLY A 250 8.74 -10.19 -13.13
CA GLY A 250 9.83 -9.91 -12.20
C GLY A 250 10.12 -11.05 -11.22
N VAL A 251 9.09 -11.79 -10.83
CA VAL A 251 9.23 -13.02 -10.03
C VAL A 251 9.97 -14.08 -10.84
N LEU A 252 9.54 -14.34 -12.08
CA LEU A 252 10.22 -15.30 -12.98
C LEU A 252 11.68 -14.89 -13.23
N MET A 253 11.92 -13.62 -13.55
CA MET A 253 13.28 -13.10 -13.80
C MET A 253 14.22 -13.31 -12.61
N ARG A 254 13.71 -13.12 -11.39
CA ARG A 254 14.54 -13.09 -10.18
C ARG A 254 14.88 -14.47 -9.66
N TRP A 255 13.91 -15.38 -9.70
CA TRP A 255 14.01 -16.66 -9.00
C TRP A 255 14.10 -17.87 -9.95
N PHE A 256 13.77 -17.69 -11.23
CA PHE A 256 13.64 -18.80 -12.19
C PHE A 256 14.51 -18.62 -13.44
N LEU A 257 15.56 -17.81 -13.40
CA LEU A 257 16.55 -17.73 -14.49
C LEU A 257 17.84 -18.52 -14.20
N ASP A 258 18.01 -19.08 -13.00
CA ASP A 258 19.19 -19.88 -12.63
C ASP A 258 18.80 -21.36 -12.48
N GLU A 259 18.99 -21.97 -11.31
CA GLU A 259 18.79 -23.39 -11.03
C GLU A 259 17.36 -23.89 -11.31
N GLN A 260 16.38 -22.99 -11.22
CA GLN A 260 14.96 -23.30 -11.40
C GLN A 260 14.43 -22.90 -12.78
N TYR A 261 15.33 -22.73 -13.74
CA TYR A 261 14.95 -22.31 -15.07
C TYR A 261 14.17 -23.38 -15.81
N ASP A 262 13.05 -22.93 -16.40
CA ASP A 262 12.30 -23.66 -17.41
C ASP A 262 12.09 -22.73 -18.60
N ARG A 263 12.37 -23.23 -19.81
CA ARG A 263 12.16 -22.51 -21.06
C ARG A 263 10.71 -22.06 -21.22
N ALA A 264 9.74 -22.81 -20.71
CA ALA A 264 8.32 -22.44 -20.73
C ALA A 264 8.05 -21.10 -20.03
N PHE A 265 8.81 -20.74 -18.98
CA PHE A 265 8.68 -19.44 -18.32
C PHE A 265 9.13 -18.29 -19.23
N MET A 266 10.22 -18.49 -19.97
CA MET A 266 10.68 -17.50 -20.95
C MET A 266 9.66 -17.34 -22.09
N GLU A 267 9.14 -18.45 -22.62
CA GLU A 267 8.10 -18.41 -23.65
C GLU A 267 6.83 -17.72 -23.13
N ALA A 268 6.44 -17.93 -21.87
CA ALA A 268 5.33 -17.21 -21.25
C ALA A 268 5.56 -15.69 -21.22
N VAL A 269 6.78 -15.24 -20.91
CA VAL A 269 7.14 -13.79 -20.91
C VAL A 269 7.16 -13.23 -22.33
N VAL A 270 7.68 -13.99 -23.30
CA VAL A 270 7.69 -13.62 -24.72
C VAL A 270 6.27 -13.45 -25.25
N ASN A 271 5.35 -14.34 -24.86
CA ASN A 271 3.96 -14.35 -25.32
C ASN A 271 3.03 -13.33 -24.64
N VAL A 272 3.52 -12.58 -23.65
CA VAL A 272 2.75 -11.45 -23.09
C VAL A 272 2.46 -10.43 -24.19
N GLU A 273 1.22 -9.95 -24.24
CA GLU A 273 0.74 -9.01 -25.25
C GLU A 273 1.58 -7.72 -25.25
N PRO A 274 2.11 -7.28 -26.41
CA PRO A 274 2.89 -6.05 -26.51
C PRO A 274 1.98 -4.81 -26.54
N GLY A 275 2.54 -3.65 -26.22
CA GLY A 275 1.90 -2.34 -26.39
C GLY A 275 1.77 -1.51 -25.11
N GLU A 276 1.95 -2.14 -23.94
CA GLU A 276 2.03 -1.43 -22.67
C GLU A 276 3.51 -1.20 -22.30
N TYR A 277 3.92 0.07 -22.24
CA TYR A 277 5.33 0.46 -22.14
C TYR A 277 6.07 -0.18 -20.95
N TYR A 278 5.46 -0.25 -19.77
CA TYR A 278 6.10 -0.81 -18.59
C TYR A 278 6.15 -2.33 -18.60
N ILE A 279 5.20 -2.99 -19.28
CA ILE A 279 5.26 -4.43 -19.55
C ILE A 279 6.35 -4.72 -20.58
N ASP A 280 6.38 -4.01 -21.71
CA ASP A 280 7.38 -4.20 -22.77
C ASP A 280 8.80 -3.94 -22.27
N MET A 281 8.99 -2.90 -21.46
CA MET A 281 10.27 -2.64 -20.79
C MET A 281 10.68 -3.81 -19.89
N MET A 282 9.72 -4.46 -19.23
CA MET A 282 9.98 -5.61 -18.36
C MET A 282 10.33 -6.86 -19.15
N ARG A 283 9.62 -7.14 -20.25
CA ARG A 283 9.93 -8.23 -21.19
C ARG A 283 11.34 -8.05 -21.78
N ALA A 284 11.68 -6.83 -22.20
CA ALA A 284 13.01 -6.50 -22.69
C ALA A 284 14.10 -6.70 -21.60
N TRP A 285 13.81 -6.33 -20.36
CA TRP A 285 14.74 -6.54 -19.25
C TRP A 285 14.91 -8.03 -18.92
N TYR A 286 13.82 -8.80 -18.91
CA TYR A 286 13.85 -10.24 -18.70
C TYR A 286 14.78 -10.91 -19.73
N ILE A 287 14.64 -10.61 -21.02
CA ILE A 287 15.50 -11.20 -22.07
C ILE A 287 16.95 -10.74 -21.92
N ALA A 288 17.19 -9.48 -21.56
CA ALA A 288 18.55 -9.00 -21.30
C ALA A 288 19.22 -9.69 -20.10
N GLU A 289 18.44 -10.03 -19.06
CA GLU A 289 18.91 -10.83 -17.92
C GLU A 289 19.15 -12.29 -18.33
N ALA A 290 18.24 -12.86 -19.11
CA ALA A 290 18.34 -14.23 -19.62
C ALA A 290 19.53 -14.41 -20.57
N LEU A 291 19.96 -13.40 -21.33
CA LEU A 291 21.19 -13.46 -22.13
C LEU A 291 22.45 -13.71 -21.29
N VAL A 292 22.42 -13.35 -20.00
CA VAL A 292 23.53 -13.62 -19.06
C VAL A 292 23.42 -15.03 -18.48
N LYS A 293 22.21 -15.46 -18.10
CA LYS A 293 22.00 -16.68 -17.32
C LYS A 293 21.65 -17.92 -18.17
N GLN A 294 20.91 -17.70 -19.25
CA GLN A 294 20.39 -18.69 -20.19
C GLN A 294 20.65 -18.24 -21.64
N PRO A 295 21.92 -18.09 -22.05
CA PRO A 295 22.29 -17.42 -23.30
C PRO A 295 21.77 -18.12 -24.56
N ALA A 296 21.68 -19.45 -24.57
CA ALA A 296 21.22 -20.20 -25.73
C ALA A 296 19.74 -19.90 -26.05
N ASP A 297 18.86 -20.06 -25.07
CA ASP A 297 17.42 -19.82 -25.26
C ASP A 297 17.10 -18.33 -25.48
N ALA A 298 17.78 -17.43 -24.78
CA ALA A 298 17.57 -16.00 -24.97
C ALA A 298 18.06 -15.49 -26.34
N ARG A 299 19.10 -16.11 -26.92
CA ARG A 299 19.53 -15.84 -28.30
C ARG A 299 18.52 -16.34 -29.32
N ASP A 300 18.02 -17.56 -29.16
CA ASP A 300 16.98 -18.14 -30.03
C ASP A 300 15.77 -17.21 -30.15
N VAL A 301 15.29 -16.65 -29.02
CA VAL A 301 14.20 -15.66 -28.98
C VAL A 301 14.47 -14.44 -29.90
N LEU A 302 15.70 -13.91 -29.88
CA LEU A 302 16.08 -12.76 -30.69
C LEU A 302 16.27 -13.14 -32.17
N GLU A 303 16.93 -14.24 -32.45
CA GLU A 303 17.20 -14.72 -33.81
C GLU A 303 15.91 -15.00 -34.57
N ARG A 304 14.97 -15.75 -33.95
CA ARG A 304 13.67 -16.05 -34.55
C ARG A 304 12.70 -14.87 -34.55
N GLY A 305 12.96 -13.85 -33.73
CA GLY A 305 12.14 -12.64 -33.69
C GLY A 305 10.84 -12.75 -32.97
N ALA A 306 10.85 -13.40 -31.82
CA ALA A 306 9.64 -13.66 -31.07
C ALA A 306 9.04 -12.42 -30.37
N LEU A 307 9.76 -11.30 -30.37
CA LEU A 307 9.33 -10.04 -29.76
C LEU A 307 8.97 -9.00 -30.82
N ASP A 308 8.12 -8.04 -30.44
CA ASP A 308 7.90 -6.84 -31.23
C ASP A 308 9.21 -6.03 -31.38
N THR A 309 9.29 -5.21 -32.44
CA THR A 309 10.54 -4.53 -32.83
C THR A 309 11.10 -3.64 -31.72
N TRP A 310 10.24 -2.97 -30.95
CA TRP A 310 10.70 -2.09 -29.88
C TRP A 310 11.28 -2.91 -28.73
N THR A 311 10.56 -3.91 -28.24
CA THR A 311 10.99 -4.78 -27.13
C THR A 311 12.26 -5.55 -27.50
N HIS A 312 12.34 -6.06 -28.72
CA HIS A 312 13.52 -6.73 -29.29
C HIS A 312 14.76 -5.83 -29.22
N ASN A 313 14.67 -4.64 -29.81
CA ASN A 313 15.79 -3.70 -29.83
C ASN A 313 16.15 -3.20 -28.42
N LYS A 314 15.15 -3.07 -27.53
CA LYS A 314 15.36 -2.66 -26.14
C LYS A 314 16.08 -3.74 -25.33
N ALA A 315 15.77 -5.02 -25.55
CA ALA A 315 16.47 -6.13 -24.92
C ALA A 315 17.97 -6.13 -25.31
N ILE A 316 18.26 -5.98 -26.61
CA ILE A 316 19.63 -5.85 -27.13
C ILE A 316 20.34 -4.65 -26.51
N GLN A 317 19.68 -3.49 -26.45
CA GLN A 317 20.26 -2.29 -25.82
C GLN A 317 20.66 -2.57 -24.37
N LYS A 318 19.73 -3.09 -23.56
CA LYS A 318 19.97 -3.40 -22.13
C LYS A 318 21.10 -4.41 -21.93
N ALA A 319 21.13 -5.47 -22.75
CA ALA A 319 22.18 -6.47 -22.70
C ALA A 319 23.55 -5.86 -23.02
N ARG A 320 23.62 -4.98 -24.02
CA ARG A 320 24.88 -4.30 -24.40
C ARG A 320 25.37 -3.29 -23.36
N GLU A 321 24.47 -2.63 -22.65
CA GLU A 321 24.79 -1.72 -21.53
C GLU A 321 25.27 -2.49 -20.28
N SER A 322 24.91 -3.77 -20.15
CA SER A 322 25.33 -4.62 -19.03
C SER A 322 26.84 -4.90 -19.06
N ARG A 323 27.48 -4.83 -17.88
CA ARG A 323 28.87 -5.25 -17.69
C ARG A 323 29.04 -6.77 -17.59
N ARG A 324 27.93 -7.52 -17.46
CA ARG A 324 27.93 -8.99 -17.35
C ARG A 324 27.91 -9.71 -18.70
N VAL A 325 27.65 -8.98 -19.78
CA VAL A 325 27.65 -9.52 -21.14
C VAL A 325 29.04 -9.31 -21.75
N SER A 326 29.62 -10.36 -22.35
CA SER A 326 30.97 -10.29 -22.91
C SER A 326 31.03 -9.38 -24.16
N PRO A 327 32.18 -8.77 -24.47
CA PRO A 327 32.34 -7.96 -25.68
C PRO A 327 31.94 -8.69 -26.98
N GLU A 328 32.26 -9.98 -27.08
CA GLU A 328 31.92 -10.84 -28.22
C GLU A 328 30.40 -10.94 -28.37
N MET A 329 29.69 -11.29 -27.28
CA MET A 329 28.23 -11.35 -27.29
C MET A 329 27.60 -9.98 -27.61
N LYS A 330 28.19 -8.87 -27.15
CA LYS A 330 27.69 -7.52 -27.50
C LYS A 330 27.76 -7.22 -29.00
N ASN A 331 28.80 -7.72 -29.68
CA ASN A 331 28.97 -7.56 -31.12
C ASN A 331 28.00 -8.45 -31.89
N GLU A 332 27.77 -9.68 -31.43
CA GLU A 332 26.77 -10.60 -32.01
C GLU A 332 25.36 -10.02 -31.90
N LEU A 333 24.97 -9.56 -30.70
CA LEU A 333 23.70 -8.86 -30.48
C LEU A 333 23.58 -7.57 -31.32
N ALA A 334 24.74 -6.98 -31.66
CA ALA A 334 24.95 -5.96 -32.67
C ALA A 334 24.13 -6.17 -33.95
N ALA A 335 24.41 -7.31 -34.55
CA ALA A 335 23.91 -7.72 -35.85
C ALA A 335 22.44 -8.13 -35.83
N LEU A 336 21.87 -8.43 -34.64
CA LEU A 336 20.49 -8.87 -34.49
C LEU A 336 19.49 -7.72 -34.33
N ARG A 337 19.93 -6.45 -34.31
CA ARG A 337 19.01 -5.30 -34.25
C ARG A 337 18.13 -5.23 -35.50
N ARG A 338 16.90 -4.78 -35.32
CA ARG A 338 15.86 -4.69 -36.36
C ARG A 338 15.52 -3.25 -36.70
#